data_AF-A0AAW6NJH7-F1
#
_entry.id   AF-A0AAW6NJH7-F1
#
_cell.length_a   1.000
_cell.length_b   1.000
_cell.length_c   1.000
_cell.angle_alpha   90.00
_cell.angle_beta   90.00
_cell.angle_gamma   90.00
#
_symmetry.space_group_name_H-M   'P 1'
#
loop_
_entity.id
_entity.type
_entity.pdbx_description
1 polymer ?
#
loop_
_entity_poly.entity_id
_entity_poly.type
_entity_poly.pdbx_seq_one_letter_code
_entity_poly.pdbx_strand_id
1 'polypeptide(L)'
;KDLSGVKIFTTFDSVAQDAAEKAAVEGIPALKKQRKLSDLETAMVVVDRNTGEVRAMVGGAEPQYAGYNRAMQARRSIGSLAKPATYLTALSQPNLYRLNTWIADAPISLRQPNGQVWSPQNDDRQFSGQVMLVDALTRSMNVPTVNLGMALGLPAITDTWQKLGVPKDQLHPVPAMILGALNLTPIEVAQAFQTIASGGNRAPLSALRSVIAEDGSVLYQSFPQAERAVPAQAAYMTLWTMQQVVQRGTGRQLGAKYPGLHLA
;
A
#
# COMPACT_ATOMS: atom_id res chain seq x y z
N LYS A 1 33.59 -13.67 20.88
CA LYS A 1 33.62 -15.02 20.28
C LYS A 1 33.58 -14.83 18.79
N ASP A 2 34.62 -15.21 18.07
CA ASP A 2 34.61 -15.14 16.61
C ASP A 2 33.71 -16.26 16.09
N LEU A 3 32.72 -15.91 15.27
CA LEU A 3 31.81 -16.86 14.65
C LEU A 3 32.36 -17.19 13.25
N SER A 4 32.52 -18.49 12.96
CA SER A 4 32.84 -19.02 11.63
C SER A 4 31.70 -19.97 11.19
N GLY A 5 31.60 -20.25 9.89
CA GLY A 5 30.65 -21.23 9.35
C GLY A 5 29.17 -20.97 9.62
N VAL A 6 28.78 -19.70 9.79
CA VAL A 6 27.40 -19.29 10.11
C VAL A 6 26.45 -19.58 8.94
N LYS A 7 25.30 -20.17 9.27
CA LYS A 7 24.21 -20.47 8.33
C LYS A 7 23.08 -19.46 8.55
N ILE A 8 22.76 -18.68 7.52
CA ILE A 8 21.69 -17.68 7.54
C ILE A 8 20.53 -18.21 6.69
N PHE A 9 19.39 -18.48 7.33
CA PHE A 9 18.18 -18.89 6.64
C PHE A 9 17.26 -17.67 6.47
N THR A 10 16.92 -17.37 5.21
CA THR A 10 16.10 -16.22 4.86
C THR A 10 14.68 -16.65 4.51
N THR A 11 13.84 -15.67 4.15
CA THR A 11 12.46 -15.86 3.69
C THR A 11 12.32 -15.81 2.17
N PHE A 12 13.46 -15.71 1.48
CA PHE A 12 13.58 -15.57 0.04
C PHE A 12 12.88 -16.71 -0.71
N ASP A 13 12.11 -16.34 -1.72
CA ASP A 13 11.43 -17.26 -2.62
C ASP A 13 12.01 -17.08 -4.03
N SER A 14 12.75 -18.09 -4.51
CA SER A 14 13.41 -18.03 -5.81
C SER A 14 12.41 -17.91 -6.96
N VAL A 15 11.25 -18.56 -6.88
CA VAL A 15 10.23 -18.51 -7.94
C VAL A 15 9.63 -17.11 -8.03
N ALA A 16 9.31 -16.51 -6.88
CA ALA A 16 8.78 -15.15 -6.83
C ALA A 16 9.81 -14.12 -7.31
N GLN A 17 11.08 -14.28 -6.94
CA GLN A 17 12.16 -13.40 -7.37
C GLN A 17 12.36 -13.47 -8.88
N ASP A 18 12.48 -14.66 -9.46
CA ASP A 18 12.68 -14.86 -10.90
C ASP A 18 11.53 -14.23 -11.71
N ALA A 19 10.29 -14.42 -11.25
CA ALA A 19 9.12 -13.81 -11.87
C ALA A 19 9.15 -12.27 -11.80
N ALA A 20 9.53 -11.70 -10.65
CA ALA A 20 9.62 -10.25 -10.44
C ALA A 20 10.72 -9.62 -11.30
N GLU A 21 11.89 -10.24 -11.36
CA GLU A 21 13.01 -9.78 -12.17
C GLU A 21 12.68 -9.84 -13.66
N LYS A 22 12.11 -10.96 -14.13
CA LYS A 22 11.67 -11.10 -15.52
C LYS A 22 10.66 -10.00 -15.89
N ALA A 23 9.69 -9.73 -15.02
CA ALA A 23 8.71 -8.67 -15.24
C ALA A 23 9.35 -7.26 -15.33
N ALA A 24 10.38 -6.98 -14.52
CA ALA A 24 11.11 -5.71 -14.58
C ALA A 24 11.93 -5.59 -15.87
N VAL A 25 12.73 -6.62 -16.18
CA VAL A 25 13.65 -6.66 -17.34
C VAL A 25 12.89 -6.61 -18.66
N GLU A 26 11.75 -7.29 -18.77
CA GLU A 26 10.95 -7.28 -20.01
C GLU A 26 9.99 -6.08 -20.07
N GLY A 27 9.37 -5.72 -18.93
CA GLY A 27 8.32 -4.71 -18.87
C GLY A 27 8.82 -3.28 -19.08
N ILE A 28 9.98 -2.93 -18.50
CA ILE A 28 10.48 -1.55 -18.58
C ILE A 28 10.87 -1.15 -20.01
N PRO A 29 11.65 -1.95 -20.77
CA PRO A 29 11.93 -1.64 -22.18
C PRO A 29 10.66 -1.56 -23.03
N ALA A 30 9.67 -2.44 -22.79
CA ALA A 30 8.40 -2.43 -23.50
C ALA A 30 7.64 -1.10 -23.28
N LEU A 31 7.56 -0.64 -22.03
CA LEU A 31 6.92 0.64 -21.69
C LEU A 31 7.69 1.83 -22.26
N LYS A 32 9.03 1.83 -22.17
CA LYS A 32 9.88 2.88 -22.77
C LYS A 32 9.63 3.00 -24.27
N LYS A 33 9.58 1.88 -24.99
CA LYS A 33 9.29 1.85 -26.43
C LYS A 33 7.88 2.35 -26.73
N GLN A 34 6.87 1.87 -26.00
CA GLN A 34 5.47 2.24 -26.24
C GLN A 34 5.21 3.73 -25.98
N ARG A 35 5.85 4.30 -24.96
CA ARG A 35 5.63 5.69 -24.51
C ARG A 35 6.70 6.67 -24.98
N LYS A 36 7.70 6.21 -25.73
CA LYS A 36 8.85 7.00 -26.23
C LYS A 36 9.62 7.70 -25.10
N LEU A 37 9.96 6.94 -24.05
CA LEU A 37 10.70 7.45 -22.89
C LEU A 37 12.18 7.09 -22.98
N SER A 38 13.05 8.06 -22.68
CA SER A 38 14.51 7.87 -22.59
C SER A 38 14.93 7.01 -21.41
N ASP A 39 14.25 7.18 -20.28
CA ASP A 39 14.54 6.60 -18.98
C ASP A 39 13.23 6.24 -18.27
N LEU A 40 13.24 5.09 -17.61
CA LEU A 40 12.13 4.61 -16.79
C LEU A 40 12.68 3.55 -15.84
N GLU A 41 12.19 3.55 -14.61
CA GLU A 41 12.66 2.68 -13.54
C GLU A 41 11.48 2.04 -12.80
N THR A 42 11.78 1.00 -12.03
CA THR A 42 10.77 0.27 -11.26
C THR A 42 11.32 -0.18 -9.91
N ALA A 43 10.41 -0.56 -9.02
CA ALA A 43 10.71 -1.29 -7.81
C ALA A 43 9.54 -2.25 -7.53
N MET A 44 9.86 -3.44 -7.02
CA MET A 44 8.86 -4.43 -6.63
C MET A 44 9.22 -5.02 -5.27
N VAL A 45 8.21 -5.21 -4.41
CA VAL A 45 8.35 -5.89 -3.13
C VAL A 45 7.19 -6.88 -3.01
N VAL A 46 7.51 -8.15 -2.77
CA VAL A 46 6.53 -9.21 -2.54
C VAL A 46 6.70 -9.69 -1.11
N VAL A 47 5.60 -9.68 -0.35
CA VAL A 47 5.58 -10.13 1.04
C VAL A 47 4.49 -11.16 1.26
N ASP A 48 4.71 -12.04 2.23
CA ASP A 48 3.69 -12.95 2.70
C ASP A 48 2.52 -12.18 3.32
N ARG A 49 1.31 -12.52 2.89
CA ARG A 49 0.07 -11.90 3.33
C ARG A 49 -0.11 -11.96 4.86
N ASN A 50 0.23 -13.08 5.48
CA ASN A 50 -0.08 -13.36 6.88
C ASN A 50 1.13 -13.11 7.79
N THR A 51 2.33 -13.47 7.35
CA THR A 51 3.52 -13.47 8.20
C THR A 51 4.42 -12.25 8.02
N GLY A 52 4.23 -11.45 6.97
CA GLY A 52 5.09 -10.30 6.67
C GLY A 52 6.48 -10.68 6.12
N GLU A 53 6.70 -11.95 5.79
CA GLU A 53 7.99 -12.39 5.25
C GLU A 53 8.25 -11.85 3.86
N VAL A 54 9.43 -11.27 3.62
CA VAL A 54 9.78 -10.70 2.32
C VAL A 54 10.22 -11.82 1.36
N ARG A 55 9.36 -12.12 0.39
CA ARG A 55 9.55 -13.22 -0.57
C ARG A 55 10.45 -12.82 -1.74
N ALA A 56 10.26 -11.61 -2.27
CA ALA A 56 11.02 -11.09 -3.40
C ALA A 56 11.18 -9.57 -3.30
N MET A 57 12.28 -9.05 -3.84
CA MET A 57 12.58 -7.63 -3.90
C MET A 57 13.37 -7.29 -5.17
N VAL A 58 12.86 -6.31 -5.93
CA VAL A 58 13.52 -5.76 -7.12
C VAL A 58 13.72 -4.27 -6.91
N GLY A 59 14.99 -3.82 -6.97
CA GLY A 59 15.38 -2.43 -6.70
C GLY A 59 15.53 -1.53 -7.93
N GLY A 60 15.34 -2.06 -9.14
CA GLY A 60 15.52 -1.32 -10.39
C GLY A 60 15.11 -2.13 -11.62
N ALA A 61 15.14 -1.48 -12.78
CA ALA A 61 14.87 -2.11 -14.08
C ALA A 61 15.95 -3.14 -14.48
N GLU A 62 17.16 -3.00 -13.95
CA GLU A 62 18.29 -3.91 -14.17
C GLU A 62 18.70 -4.58 -12.84
N PRO A 63 17.95 -5.59 -12.38
CA PRO A 63 18.12 -6.18 -11.03
C PRO A 63 19.46 -6.88 -10.83
N GLN A 64 20.13 -7.28 -11.91
CA GLN A 64 21.40 -8.00 -11.90
C GLN A 64 22.61 -7.12 -11.52
N TYR A 65 22.45 -5.79 -11.53
CA TYR A 65 23.49 -4.85 -11.11
C TYR A 65 23.16 -4.27 -9.73
N ALA A 66 24.03 -4.54 -8.76
CA ALA A 66 23.94 -3.95 -7.44
C ALA A 66 24.21 -2.44 -7.48
N GLY A 67 23.40 -1.66 -6.77
CA GLY A 67 23.51 -0.20 -6.73
C GLY A 67 22.42 0.41 -5.85
N TYR A 68 21.72 1.42 -6.37
CA TYR A 68 20.62 2.07 -5.66
C TYR A 68 19.36 1.19 -5.62
N ASN A 69 19.02 0.67 -4.44
CA ASN A 69 17.86 -0.18 -4.23
C ASN A 69 16.60 0.68 -4.00
N ARG A 70 15.84 0.94 -5.08
CA ARG A 70 14.61 1.74 -5.03
C ARG A 70 13.53 1.15 -4.12
N ALA A 71 13.52 -0.17 -3.91
CA ALA A 71 12.52 -0.82 -3.03
C ALA A 71 12.64 -0.36 -1.56
N MET A 72 13.84 0.03 -1.14
CA MET A 72 14.12 0.47 0.23
C MET A 72 14.52 1.95 0.33
N GLN A 73 15.04 2.54 -0.75
CA GLN A 73 15.66 3.87 -0.71
C GLN A 73 14.86 4.94 -1.45
N ALA A 74 14.04 4.57 -2.45
CA ALA A 74 13.30 5.54 -3.25
C ALA A 74 12.00 5.94 -2.58
N ARG A 75 12.06 7.01 -1.78
CA ARG A 75 10.89 7.61 -1.16
C ARG A 75 10.11 8.43 -2.20
N ARG A 76 8.82 8.13 -2.39
CA ARG A 76 7.94 8.76 -3.40
C ARG A 76 6.55 9.03 -2.82
N SER A 77 5.88 10.07 -3.32
CA SER A 77 4.45 10.27 -3.03
C SER A 77 3.66 9.05 -3.48
N ILE A 78 2.84 8.50 -2.58
CA ILE A 78 2.05 7.30 -2.84
C ILE A 78 0.75 7.61 -3.62
N GLY A 79 0.38 8.88 -3.74
CA GLY A 79 -0.83 9.31 -4.45
C GLY A 79 -2.09 8.57 -3.97
N SER A 80 -2.90 8.11 -4.92
CA SER A 80 -4.18 7.44 -4.60
C SER A 80 -4.06 6.12 -3.83
N LEU A 81 -2.85 5.55 -3.67
CA LEU A 81 -2.63 4.42 -2.75
C LEU A 81 -2.91 4.81 -1.28
N ALA A 82 -3.02 6.11 -0.97
CA ALA A 82 -3.39 6.57 0.35
C ALA A 82 -4.87 6.34 0.71
N LYS A 83 -5.74 6.25 -0.30
CA LYS A 83 -7.21 6.28 -0.09
C LYS A 83 -7.71 5.15 0.81
N PRO A 84 -7.30 3.87 0.64
CA PRO A 84 -7.79 2.77 1.48
C PRO A 84 -7.69 3.04 2.98
N ALA A 85 -6.69 3.80 3.45
CA ALA A 85 -6.58 4.16 4.87
C ALA A 85 -7.80 4.98 5.36
N THR A 86 -8.24 5.98 4.60
CA THR A 86 -9.43 6.79 4.96
C THR A 86 -10.70 5.94 5.00
N TYR A 87 -10.88 5.05 4.02
CA TYR A 87 -12.05 4.16 4.00
C TYR A 87 -11.98 3.11 5.11
N LEU A 88 -10.79 2.59 5.43
CA LEU A 88 -10.58 1.69 6.56
C LEU A 88 -10.89 2.38 7.91
N THR A 89 -10.50 3.65 8.08
CA THR A 89 -10.86 4.45 9.25
C THR A 89 -12.38 4.60 9.39
N ALA A 90 -13.08 4.87 8.29
CA ALA A 90 -14.55 4.96 8.28
C ALA A 90 -15.19 3.62 8.64
N LEU A 91 -14.81 2.55 7.94
CA LEU A 91 -15.39 1.20 8.09
C LEU A 91 -15.06 0.55 9.45
N SER A 92 -14.12 1.12 10.21
CA SER A 92 -13.87 0.77 11.61
C SER A 92 -14.95 1.31 12.57
N GLN A 93 -15.91 2.11 12.09
CA GLN A 93 -17.02 2.66 12.85
C GLN A 93 -18.36 2.15 12.25
N PRO A 94 -18.71 0.86 12.44
CA PRO A 94 -19.79 0.18 11.71
C PRO A 94 -21.20 0.74 12.01
N ASN A 95 -21.37 1.50 13.09
CA ASN A 95 -22.62 2.17 13.41
C ASN A 95 -22.85 3.44 12.59
N LEU A 96 -21.78 4.05 12.06
CA LEU A 96 -21.80 5.33 11.35
C LEU A 96 -21.53 5.18 9.86
N TYR A 97 -20.57 4.33 9.47
CA TYR A 97 -20.17 4.16 8.09
C TYR A 97 -20.30 2.70 7.65
N ARG A 98 -20.89 2.52 6.47
CA ARG A 98 -21.05 1.24 5.77
C ARG A 98 -20.75 1.46 4.28
N LEU A 99 -20.63 0.38 3.53
CA LEU A 99 -20.35 0.43 2.09
C LEU A 99 -21.41 1.24 1.30
N ASN A 100 -22.65 1.28 1.77
CA ASN A 100 -23.75 2.04 1.17
C ASN A 100 -23.93 3.45 1.75
N THR A 101 -23.03 3.94 2.62
CA THR A 101 -23.09 5.31 3.13
C THR A 101 -22.88 6.30 2.00
N TRP A 102 -23.78 7.28 1.87
CA TRP A 102 -23.64 8.38 0.92
C TRP A 102 -22.55 9.36 1.35
N ILE A 103 -21.74 9.80 0.38
CA ILE A 103 -20.70 10.79 0.54
C ILE A 103 -20.94 11.88 -0.49
N ALA A 104 -20.86 13.14 -0.07
CA ALA A 104 -21.00 14.28 -0.96
C ALA A 104 -19.88 14.28 -2.04
N ASP A 105 -20.27 14.54 -3.28
CA ASP A 105 -19.41 14.73 -4.44
C ASP A 105 -19.74 16.07 -5.10
N ALA A 106 -19.34 17.15 -4.43
CA ALA A 106 -19.58 18.53 -4.83
C ALA A 106 -18.29 19.36 -4.63
N PRO A 107 -18.13 20.52 -5.30
CA PRO A 107 -16.93 21.33 -5.20
C PRO A 107 -16.52 21.61 -3.74
N ILE A 108 -15.23 21.40 -3.44
CA ILE A 108 -14.65 21.63 -2.11
C ILE A 108 -13.72 22.85 -2.17
N SER A 109 -13.79 23.68 -1.13
CA SER A 109 -12.86 24.78 -0.90
C SER A 109 -12.43 24.79 0.57
N LEU A 110 -11.19 24.41 0.85
CA LEU A 110 -10.62 24.35 2.20
C LEU A 110 -9.57 25.44 2.38
N ARG A 111 -9.80 26.36 3.31
CA ARG A 111 -8.82 27.41 3.64
C ARG A 111 -7.66 26.82 4.45
N GLN A 112 -6.45 27.04 4.00
CA GLN A 112 -5.22 26.55 4.63
C GLN A 112 -4.62 27.60 5.59
N PRO A 113 -3.72 27.20 6.52
CA PRO A 113 -3.08 28.12 7.46
C PRO A 113 -2.30 29.27 6.80
N ASN A 114 -1.76 29.04 5.60
CA ASN A 114 -1.06 30.05 4.81
C ASN A 114 -2.00 31.03 4.07
N GLY A 115 -3.32 30.95 4.31
CA GLY A 115 -4.33 31.80 3.69
C GLY A 115 -4.80 31.34 2.30
N GLN A 116 -4.11 30.39 1.66
CA GLN A 116 -4.50 29.85 0.36
C GLN A 116 -5.69 28.90 0.48
N VAL A 117 -6.48 28.79 -0.60
CA VAL A 117 -7.59 27.84 -0.68
C VAL A 117 -7.14 26.60 -1.44
N TRP A 118 -7.30 25.43 -0.83
CA TRP A 118 -7.14 24.15 -1.50
C TRP A 118 -8.49 23.67 -2.03
N SER A 119 -8.57 23.45 -3.35
CA SER A 119 -9.77 22.98 -4.03
C SER A 119 -9.45 21.72 -4.85
N PRO A 120 -9.53 20.52 -4.24
CA PRO A 120 -9.28 19.27 -4.94
C PRO A 120 -10.35 19.01 -6.00
N GLN A 121 -9.96 18.34 -7.08
CA GLN A 121 -10.83 17.99 -8.21
C GLN A 121 -10.83 16.48 -8.42
N ASN A 122 -11.95 15.94 -8.89
CA ASN A 122 -11.96 14.58 -9.46
C ASN A 122 -11.11 14.55 -10.74
N ASP A 123 -10.65 13.35 -11.13
CA ASP A 123 -9.80 13.16 -12.31
C ASP A 123 -10.48 13.60 -13.60
N ASP A 124 -11.80 13.36 -13.71
CA ASP A 124 -12.67 13.79 -14.81
C ASP A 124 -13.19 15.23 -14.68
N ARG A 125 -12.94 15.90 -13.54
CA ARG A 125 -13.47 17.23 -13.18
C ARG A 125 -15.00 17.31 -13.15
N GLN A 126 -15.68 16.19 -12.96
CA GLN A 126 -17.14 16.12 -12.85
C GLN A 126 -17.58 15.87 -11.40
N PHE A 127 -18.84 16.19 -11.11
CA PHE A 127 -19.46 16.06 -9.80
C PHE A 127 -20.79 15.32 -9.94
N SER A 128 -20.97 14.30 -9.11
CA SER A 128 -22.17 13.43 -9.10
C SER A 128 -23.22 13.90 -8.07
N GLY A 129 -22.90 14.94 -7.29
CA GLY A 129 -23.69 15.40 -6.14
C GLY A 129 -23.46 14.52 -4.91
N GLN A 130 -23.70 13.21 -5.04
CA GLN A 130 -23.38 12.22 -4.02
C GLN A 130 -23.01 10.87 -4.64
N VAL A 131 -22.22 10.08 -3.92
CA VAL A 131 -21.81 8.72 -4.32
C VAL A 131 -21.75 7.82 -3.08
N MET A 132 -21.97 6.52 -3.24
CA MET A 132 -21.79 5.58 -2.13
C MET A 132 -20.30 5.35 -1.82
N LEU A 133 -19.98 5.08 -0.56
CA LEU A 133 -18.63 4.80 -0.07
C LEU A 133 -17.91 3.73 -0.89
N VAL A 134 -18.62 2.64 -1.23
CA VAL A 134 -18.08 1.56 -2.08
C VAL A 134 -17.62 2.07 -3.45
N ASP A 135 -18.43 2.90 -4.11
CA ASP A 135 -18.14 3.37 -5.46
C ASP A 135 -17.07 4.46 -5.47
N ALA A 136 -17.04 5.29 -4.42
CA ALA A 136 -16.02 6.30 -4.22
C ALA A 136 -14.61 5.69 -4.15
N LEU A 137 -14.41 4.60 -3.39
CA LEU A 137 -13.13 3.88 -3.36
C LEU A 137 -12.92 3.09 -4.66
N THR A 138 -13.93 2.39 -5.16
CA THR A 138 -13.85 1.59 -6.40
C THR A 138 -13.34 2.42 -7.59
N ARG A 139 -13.84 3.65 -7.73
CA ARG A 139 -13.47 4.58 -8.80
C ARG A 139 -12.32 5.51 -8.42
N SER A 140 -11.80 5.41 -7.19
CA SER A 140 -10.74 6.28 -6.67
C SER A 140 -11.10 7.77 -6.79
N MET A 141 -12.31 8.17 -6.38
CA MET A 141 -12.77 9.56 -6.50
C MET A 141 -12.10 10.45 -5.47
N ASN A 142 -11.58 11.61 -5.89
CA ASN A 142 -10.80 12.49 -5.00
C ASN A 142 -11.71 13.26 -4.03
N VAL A 143 -12.75 13.91 -4.56
CA VAL A 143 -13.63 14.81 -3.81
C VAL A 143 -14.39 14.06 -2.70
N PRO A 144 -15.05 12.91 -2.96
CA PRO A 144 -15.68 12.13 -1.91
C PRO A 144 -14.69 11.65 -0.85
N THR A 145 -13.46 11.27 -1.25
CA THR A 145 -12.45 10.82 -0.30
C THR A 145 -12.02 11.94 0.64
N VAL A 146 -11.88 13.17 0.14
CA VAL A 146 -11.59 14.34 0.99
C VAL A 146 -12.76 14.65 1.92
N ASN A 147 -14.00 14.66 1.43
CA ASN A 147 -15.19 14.88 2.27
C ASN A 147 -15.29 13.86 3.39
N LEU A 148 -15.10 12.57 3.08
CA LEU A 148 -15.07 11.51 4.08
C LEU A 148 -13.94 11.71 5.08
N GLY A 149 -12.72 11.99 4.60
CA GLY A 149 -11.57 12.14 5.46
C GLY A 149 -11.65 13.35 6.40
N MET A 150 -12.22 14.46 5.93
CA MET A 150 -12.46 15.64 6.76
C MET A 150 -13.55 15.41 7.80
N ALA A 151 -14.60 14.63 7.48
CA ALA A 151 -15.64 14.26 8.43
C ALA A 151 -15.12 13.33 9.55
N LEU A 152 -14.19 12.42 9.23
CA LEU A 152 -13.54 11.55 10.22
C LEU A 152 -12.50 12.31 11.07
N GLY A 153 -11.89 13.34 10.50
CA GLY A 153 -10.79 14.08 11.08
C GLY A 153 -9.41 13.48 10.76
N LEU A 154 -8.46 14.35 10.45
CA LEU A 154 -7.08 13.97 10.14
C LEU A 154 -6.38 13.15 11.24
N PRO A 155 -6.59 13.40 12.55
CA PRO A 155 -5.99 12.59 13.60
C PRO A 155 -6.38 11.10 13.53
N ALA A 156 -7.64 10.79 13.21
CA ALA A 156 -8.12 9.39 13.12
C ALA A 156 -7.49 8.64 11.93
N ILE A 157 -7.30 9.35 10.80
CA ILE A 157 -6.63 8.81 9.60
C ILE A 157 -5.14 8.60 9.90
N THR A 158 -4.50 9.55 10.55
CA THR A 158 -3.08 9.44 10.96
C THR A 158 -2.87 8.27 11.93
N ASP A 159 -3.74 8.08 12.91
CA ASP A 159 -3.71 6.91 13.81
C ASP A 159 -3.85 5.60 13.04
N THR A 160 -4.73 5.57 12.03
CA THR A 160 -4.85 4.40 11.13
C THR A 160 -3.54 4.12 10.40
N TRP A 161 -2.86 5.13 9.85
CA TRP A 161 -1.55 4.93 9.21
C TRP A 161 -0.47 4.40 10.15
N GLN A 162 -0.44 4.88 11.41
CA GLN A 162 0.48 4.34 12.42
C GLN A 162 0.18 2.87 12.72
N LYS A 163 -1.10 2.51 12.84
CA LYS A 163 -1.54 1.11 13.02
C LYS A 163 -1.16 0.23 11.84
N LEU A 164 -1.22 0.75 10.61
CA LEU A 164 -0.76 0.07 9.40
C LEU A 164 0.77 -0.13 9.32
N GLY A 165 1.54 0.51 10.21
CA GLY A 165 2.99 0.31 10.30
C GLY A 165 3.83 1.25 9.45
N VAL A 166 3.26 2.37 9.01
CA VAL A 166 4.01 3.43 8.29
C VAL A 166 4.88 4.25 9.25
N PRO A 167 6.09 4.70 8.84
CA PRO A 167 6.95 5.51 9.71
C PRO A 167 6.28 6.81 10.17
N LYS A 168 6.32 7.06 11.48
CA LYS A 168 5.59 8.18 12.12
C LYS A 168 6.06 9.55 11.65
N ASP A 169 7.35 9.69 11.38
CA ASP A 169 8.01 10.91 10.90
C ASP A 169 7.59 11.31 9.47
N GLN A 170 6.91 10.43 8.74
CA GLN A 170 6.40 10.70 7.40
C GLN A 170 4.96 11.23 7.40
N LEU A 171 4.25 11.13 8.53
CA LEU A 171 2.83 11.47 8.65
C LEU A 171 2.66 12.95 8.99
N HIS A 172 2.27 13.74 7.98
CA HIS A 172 2.00 15.16 8.12
C HIS A 172 0.48 15.40 8.01
N PRO A 173 -0.24 15.65 9.12
CA PRO A 173 -1.71 15.66 9.14
C PRO A 173 -2.28 16.95 8.54
N VAL A 174 -2.17 17.09 7.22
CA VAL A 174 -2.80 18.14 6.40
C VAL A 174 -3.80 17.51 5.43
N PRO A 175 -4.83 18.24 4.95
CA PRO A 175 -5.86 17.67 4.08
C PRO A 175 -5.33 16.95 2.82
N ALA A 176 -4.23 17.44 2.24
CA ALA A 176 -3.59 16.82 1.08
C ALA A 176 -3.08 15.38 1.34
N MET A 177 -2.82 15.02 2.60
CA MET A 177 -2.40 13.66 2.98
C MET A 177 -3.46 12.61 2.63
N ILE A 178 -4.76 12.98 2.69
CA ILE A 178 -5.88 12.10 2.30
C ILE A 178 -5.76 11.64 0.84
N LEU A 179 -5.16 12.48 -0.02
CA LEU A 179 -4.95 12.19 -1.44
C LEU A 179 -3.52 11.73 -1.76
N GLY A 180 -2.70 11.43 -0.75
CA GLY A 180 -1.37 10.86 -0.92
C GLY A 180 -0.22 11.84 -0.92
N ALA A 181 -0.36 13.02 -0.31
CA ALA A 181 0.77 13.83 0.14
C ALA A 181 1.49 13.14 1.33
N LEU A 182 1.96 11.93 1.09
CA LEU A 182 2.64 11.02 2.00
C LEU A 182 3.71 10.29 1.17
N ASN A 183 4.96 10.43 1.59
CA ASN A 183 6.12 9.96 0.83
C ASN A 183 6.68 8.69 1.46
N LEU A 184 6.52 7.54 0.80
CA LEU A 184 6.95 6.22 1.32
C LEU A 184 7.89 5.51 0.35
N THR A 185 8.66 4.58 0.88
CA THR A 185 9.39 3.57 0.07
C THR A 185 8.46 2.41 -0.28
N PRO A 186 8.73 1.65 -1.35
CA PRO A 186 7.92 0.47 -1.70
C PRO A 186 7.79 -0.56 -0.56
N ILE A 187 8.83 -0.78 0.24
CA ILE A 187 8.76 -1.69 1.39
C ILE A 187 7.86 -1.17 2.52
N GLU A 188 7.81 0.14 2.75
CA GLU A 188 6.89 0.76 3.72
C GLU A 188 5.43 0.67 3.24
N VAL A 189 5.19 0.82 1.93
CA VAL A 189 3.87 0.59 1.33
C VAL A 189 3.46 -0.87 1.48
N ALA A 190 4.38 -1.81 1.26
CA ALA A 190 4.12 -3.25 1.43
C ALA A 190 3.69 -3.57 2.88
N GLN A 191 4.30 -2.96 3.90
CA GLN A 191 3.90 -3.14 5.30
C GLN A 191 2.47 -2.67 5.55
N ALA A 192 2.09 -1.52 5.00
CA ALA A 192 0.75 -0.97 5.16
C ALA A 192 -0.31 -1.89 4.55
N PHE A 193 -0.10 -2.35 3.32
CA PHE A 193 -1.03 -3.24 2.64
C PHE A 193 -1.03 -4.67 3.22
N GLN A 194 0.10 -5.17 3.72
CA GLN A 194 0.16 -6.45 4.45
C GLN A 194 -0.79 -6.44 5.65
N THR A 195 -0.79 -5.36 6.42
CA THR A 195 -1.67 -5.21 7.60
C THR A 195 -3.15 -5.31 7.24
N ILE A 196 -3.56 -4.71 6.12
CA ILE A 196 -4.96 -4.80 5.65
C ILE A 196 -5.23 -6.22 5.11
N ALA A 197 -4.31 -6.74 4.28
CA ALA A 197 -4.47 -8.03 3.60
C ALA A 197 -4.55 -9.22 4.56
N SER A 198 -3.82 -9.20 5.68
CA SER A 198 -3.88 -10.21 6.75
C SER A 198 -5.20 -10.22 7.54
N GLY A 199 -6.16 -9.35 7.18
CA GLY A 199 -7.40 -9.17 7.92
C GLY A 199 -7.21 -8.30 9.17
N GLY A 200 -6.26 -7.36 9.14
CA GLY A 200 -6.07 -6.35 10.18
C GLY A 200 -5.00 -6.67 11.23
N ASN A 201 -4.14 -7.66 10.98
CA ASN A 201 -2.99 -7.99 11.82
C ASN A 201 -1.70 -7.44 11.19
N ARG A 202 -1.01 -6.53 11.87
CA ARG A 202 0.28 -6.04 11.41
C ARG A 202 1.35 -7.07 11.76
N ALA A 203 1.94 -7.69 10.75
CA ALA A 203 3.13 -8.52 10.91
C ALA A 203 4.35 -7.70 10.46
N PRO A 204 5.32 -7.41 11.34
CA PRO A 204 6.53 -6.67 10.95
C PRO A 204 7.26 -7.38 9.81
N LEU A 205 7.58 -6.63 8.75
CA LEU A 205 8.26 -7.23 7.61
C LEU A 205 9.64 -7.78 8.01
N SER A 206 9.95 -9.00 7.59
CA SER A 206 11.22 -9.66 7.94
C SER A 206 11.80 -10.46 6.79
N ALA A 207 13.14 -10.46 6.71
CA ALA A 207 13.88 -11.26 5.72
C ALA A 207 14.57 -12.49 6.36
N LEU A 208 14.70 -12.53 7.68
CA LEU A 208 15.44 -13.56 8.43
C LEU A 208 14.48 -14.56 9.10
N ARG A 209 14.78 -15.86 8.93
CA ARG A 209 14.11 -16.97 9.62
C ARG A 209 14.90 -17.46 10.82
N SER A 210 16.16 -17.79 10.59
CA SER A 210 17.07 -18.24 11.65
C SER A 210 18.51 -17.94 11.29
N VAL A 211 19.35 -17.82 12.31
CA VAL A 211 20.81 -17.78 12.18
C VAL A 211 21.37 -18.87 13.08
N ILE A 212 22.12 -19.78 12.50
CA ILE A 212 22.67 -20.96 13.17
C ILE A 212 24.19 -20.92 13.06
N ALA A 213 24.89 -21.10 14.17
CA ALA A 213 26.34 -21.24 14.19
C ALA A 213 26.80 -22.56 13.53
N GLU A 214 28.09 -22.68 13.26
CA GLU A 214 28.68 -23.90 12.69
C GLU A 214 28.39 -25.14 13.55
N ASP A 215 28.44 -24.98 14.88
CA ASP A 215 28.21 -26.04 15.87
C ASP A 215 26.73 -26.41 16.07
N GLY A 216 25.81 -25.77 15.34
CA GLY A 216 24.36 -25.99 15.44
C GLY A 216 23.66 -25.11 16.47
N SER A 217 24.37 -24.26 17.22
CA SER A 217 23.77 -23.33 18.17
C SER A 217 22.88 -22.30 17.45
N VAL A 218 21.66 -22.10 17.94
CA VAL A 218 20.74 -21.10 17.41
C VAL A 218 21.14 -19.71 17.93
N LEU A 219 21.63 -18.86 17.04
CA LEU A 219 22.02 -17.48 17.34
C LEU A 219 20.83 -16.51 17.25
N TYR A 220 19.90 -16.81 16.34
CA TYR A 220 18.65 -16.07 16.17
C TYR A 220 17.56 -17.00 15.65
N GLN A 221 16.33 -16.81 16.15
CA GLN A 221 15.13 -17.47 15.67
C GLN A 221 14.02 -16.44 15.54
N SER A 222 13.41 -16.37 14.36
CA SER A 222 12.21 -15.56 14.15
C SER A 222 11.00 -16.29 14.71
N PHE A 223 10.13 -15.55 15.41
CA PHE A 223 8.86 -16.02 15.96
C PHE A 223 7.72 -15.15 15.42
N PRO A 224 6.50 -15.69 15.25
CA PRO A 224 5.35 -14.88 14.86
C PRO A 224 5.09 -13.74 15.86
N GLN A 225 5.10 -12.50 15.36
CA GLN A 225 4.91 -11.27 16.15
C GLN A 225 3.77 -10.40 15.58
N ALA A 226 2.74 -11.04 15.01
CA ALA A 226 1.63 -10.31 14.43
C ALA A 226 0.77 -9.66 15.53
N GLU A 227 0.44 -8.38 15.36
CA GLU A 227 -0.35 -7.61 16.32
C GLU A 227 -1.67 -7.15 15.70
N ARG A 228 -2.76 -7.21 16.45
CA ARG A 228 -4.06 -6.68 16.00
C ARG A 228 -3.96 -5.16 15.83
N ALA A 229 -4.02 -4.68 14.59
CA ALA A 229 -3.91 -3.26 14.26
C ALA A 229 -5.28 -2.60 14.03
N VAL A 230 -6.17 -3.27 13.28
CA VAL A 230 -7.51 -2.77 12.94
C VAL A 230 -8.56 -3.88 13.05
N PRO A 231 -9.86 -3.56 13.21
CA PRO A 231 -10.92 -4.56 13.25
C PRO A 231 -10.94 -5.43 11.99
N ALA A 232 -11.10 -6.75 12.15
CA ALA A 232 -11.05 -7.69 11.04
C ALA A 232 -12.16 -7.44 10.01
N GLN A 233 -13.35 -7.05 10.46
CA GLN A 233 -14.49 -6.72 9.62
C GLN A 233 -14.25 -5.47 8.78
N ALA A 234 -13.57 -4.46 9.34
CA ALA A 234 -13.18 -3.27 8.62
C ALA A 234 -12.15 -3.60 7.53
N ALA A 235 -11.11 -4.36 7.89
CA ALA A 235 -10.12 -4.86 6.92
C ALA A 235 -10.76 -5.69 5.80
N TYR A 236 -11.71 -6.57 6.14
CA TYR A 236 -12.48 -7.34 5.17
C TYR A 236 -13.28 -6.46 4.20
N MET A 237 -14.04 -5.48 4.70
CA MET A 237 -14.83 -4.59 3.86
C MET A 237 -13.95 -3.72 2.95
N THR A 238 -12.79 -3.28 3.45
CA THR A 238 -11.78 -2.59 2.63
C THR A 238 -11.22 -3.51 1.55
N LEU A 239 -10.82 -4.74 1.88
CA LEU A 239 -10.33 -5.73 0.91
C LEU A 239 -11.38 -6.07 -0.15
N TRP A 240 -12.62 -6.30 0.27
CA TRP A 240 -13.72 -6.59 -0.64
C TRP A 240 -13.95 -5.41 -1.61
N THR A 241 -13.85 -4.17 -1.14
CA THR A 241 -13.97 -2.99 -2.00
C THR A 241 -12.76 -2.86 -2.94
N MET A 242 -11.56 -3.23 -2.50
CA MET A 242 -10.38 -3.31 -3.36
C MET A 242 -10.54 -4.36 -4.48
N GLN A 243 -11.21 -5.49 -4.20
CA GLN A 243 -11.62 -6.42 -5.28
C GLN A 243 -12.55 -5.74 -6.30
N GLN A 244 -13.44 -4.85 -5.86
CA GLN A 244 -14.27 -4.05 -6.78
C GLN A 244 -13.43 -3.10 -7.63
N VAL A 245 -12.37 -2.50 -7.08
CA VAL A 245 -11.41 -1.67 -7.84
C VAL A 245 -10.81 -2.47 -8.99
N VAL A 246 -10.41 -3.72 -8.73
CA VAL A 246 -9.80 -4.62 -9.73
C VAL A 246 -10.83 -5.23 -10.68
N GLN A 247 -12.06 -5.45 -10.25
CA GLN A 247 -13.11 -6.06 -11.08
C GLN A 247 -13.77 -5.06 -12.03
N ARG A 248 -14.08 -3.85 -11.54
CA ARG A 248 -14.89 -2.85 -12.27
C ARG A 248 -14.39 -1.40 -12.15
N GLY A 249 -13.39 -1.15 -11.31
CA GLY A 249 -12.83 0.17 -11.06
C GLY A 249 -11.60 0.51 -11.90
N THR A 250 -10.66 1.23 -11.29
CA THR A 250 -9.42 1.70 -11.94
C THR A 250 -8.45 0.55 -12.27
N GLY A 251 -8.59 -0.61 -11.63
CA GLY A 251 -7.79 -1.82 -11.86
C GLY A 251 -8.40 -2.82 -12.86
N ARG A 252 -9.55 -2.50 -13.48
CA ARG A 252 -10.35 -3.44 -14.30
C ARG A 252 -9.59 -4.20 -15.40
N GLN A 253 -8.52 -3.61 -15.95
CA GLN A 253 -7.70 -4.28 -16.97
C GLN A 253 -7.05 -5.56 -16.42
N LEU A 254 -6.68 -5.56 -15.14
CA LEU A 254 -6.05 -6.69 -14.47
C LEU A 254 -7.09 -7.77 -14.10
N GLY A 255 -8.27 -7.36 -13.62
CA GLY A 255 -9.39 -8.28 -13.37
C GLY A 255 -9.89 -8.98 -14.64
N ALA A 256 -9.92 -8.29 -15.77
CA ALA A 256 -10.26 -8.89 -17.06
C ALA A 256 -9.24 -9.95 -17.52
N LYS A 257 -7.96 -9.78 -17.20
CA LYS A 257 -6.89 -10.73 -17.56
C LYS A 257 -6.85 -11.94 -16.63
N TYR A 258 -7.19 -11.77 -15.34
CA TYR A 258 -7.12 -12.83 -14.33
C TYR A 258 -8.42 -12.96 -13.52
N PRO A 259 -9.56 -13.25 -14.15
CA PRO A 259 -10.86 -13.25 -13.48
C PRO A 259 -10.98 -14.31 -12.36
N GLY A 260 -10.28 -15.45 -12.49
CA GLY A 260 -10.31 -16.51 -11.48
C GLY A 260 -9.56 -16.19 -10.18
N LEU A 261 -8.69 -15.17 -10.18
CA LEU A 261 -7.85 -14.86 -9.01
C LEU A 261 -8.52 -13.91 -8.00
N HIS A 262 -9.56 -13.18 -8.40
CA HIS A 262 -10.30 -12.25 -7.52
C HIS A 262 -9.37 -11.31 -6.72
N LEU A 263 -8.37 -10.75 -7.40
CA LEU A 263 -7.33 -9.89 -6.81
C LEU A 263 -7.94 -8.62 -6.20
N ALA A 264 -7.32 -8.13 -5.14
CA ALA A 264 -7.68 -6.92 -4.41
C ALA A 264 -6.54 -5.89 -4.50
#